data_AF-A0A839S7S1-F1
#
_entry.id   AF-A0A839S7S1-F1
#
_cell.length_a   1.000
_cell.length_b   1.000
_cell.length_c   1.000
_cell.angle_alpha   90.00
_cell.angle_beta   90.00
_cell.angle_gamma   90.00
#
_symmetry.space_group_name_H-M   'P 1'
#
loop_
_entity.id
_entity.type
_entity.pdbx_description
1 polymer ?
#
loop_
_entity_poly.entity_id
_entity_poly.type
_entity_poly.pdbx_seq_one_letter_code
_entity_poly.pdbx_strand_id
1 'polypeptide(L)'
;MNTERETETATSGRPAGTGGRPVRYVVLLASVAAVAYLIDLGTKIAATAALEGEEPVRILGGIVHLQLVRNPYAAFGMDFGGTWILALVALAVVAVILWFARKLRSTGWAIGLGLVLAGALGNLTDRVFRAPAPMHGHVVDFLSVFGPDGRYFPVFNAADSAITVGAVLIVVLSILGRDYDGTIARGRGKHTADDTEPGEDTEPGDDTAGDDTAGDDTDAGAAIAGDTAGDPPGDGGPAGGDATRPGRAARTDTEDDA
;
A
#
# COMPACT_ATOMS: atom_id res chain seq x y z
N MET A 1 44.87 -58.88 -31.64
CA MET A 1 44.59 -57.90 -32.72
C MET A 1 43.15 -57.48 -32.52
N ASN A 2 42.95 -56.25 -32.06
CA ASN A 2 41.69 -55.83 -31.44
C ASN A 2 40.65 -55.48 -32.51
N THR A 3 39.38 -55.65 -32.17
CA THR A 3 38.27 -54.98 -32.86
C THR A 3 37.23 -54.67 -31.80
N GLU A 4 37.36 -53.48 -31.22
CA GLU A 4 36.49 -53.01 -30.14
C GLU A 4 35.11 -52.65 -30.68
N ARG A 5 34.06 -52.99 -29.93
CA ARG A 5 32.70 -52.53 -30.21
C ARG A 5 32.51 -51.15 -29.58
N GLU A 6 32.76 -50.10 -30.35
CA GLU A 6 32.27 -48.77 -29.96
C GLU A 6 30.75 -48.76 -30.05
N THR A 7 30.11 -48.89 -28.88
CA THR A 7 28.66 -48.78 -28.75
C THR A 7 28.35 -47.31 -28.54
N GLU A 8 28.23 -46.57 -29.64
CA GLU A 8 28.01 -45.12 -29.63
C GLU A 8 26.69 -44.80 -28.91
N THR A 9 26.81 -44.48 -27.62
CA THR A 9 25.67 -44.30 -26.73
C THR A 9 25.16 -42.88 -26.93
N ALA A 10 24.32 -42.71 -27.95
CA ALA A 10 23.67 -41.45 -28.29
C ALA A 10 22.83 -40.94 -27.11
N THR A 11 23.49 -40.18 -26.22
CA THR A 11 22.85 -39.46 -25.12
C THR A 11 21.99 -38.37 -25.74
N SER A 12 20.71 -38.70 -25.94
CA SER A 12 19.70 -37.75 -26.41
C SER A 12 19.59 -36.63 -25.39
N GLY A 13 20.30 -35.53 -25.67
CA GLY A 13 20.26 -34.32 -24.87
C GLY A 13 18.85 -33.76 -24.89
N ARG A 14 18.08 -34.10 -23.85
CA ARG A 14 16.72 -33.59 -23.65
C ARG A 14 16.80 -32.06 -23.71
N PRO A 15 16.12 -31.38 -24.64
CA PRO A 15 16.27 -29.94 -24.79
C PRO A 15 15.92 -29.27 -23.48
N ALA A 16 16.90 -28.57 -22.90
CA ALA A 16 16.72 -27.80 -21.69
C ALA A 16 15.52 -26.87 -21.89
N GLY A 17 14.53 -26.99 -21.01
CA GLY A 17 13.21 -26.39 -21.23
C GLY A 17 13.35 -24.90 -21.55
N THR A 18 13.00 -24.51 -22.79
CA THR A 18 13.07 -23.12 -23.23
C THR A 18 12.17 -22.29 -22.32
N GLY A 19 12.80 -21.55 -21.41
CA GLY A 19 12.12 -20.76 -20.39
C GLY A 19 11.27 -19.66 -21.04
N GLY A 20 10.03 -20.01 -21.38
CA GLY A 20 9.11 -19.14 -22.11
C GLY A 20 9.05 -17.76 -21.47
N ARG A 21 9.20 -16.72 -22.30
CA ARG A 21 9.20 -15.32 -21.85
C ARG A 21 7.98 -15.05 -20.96
N PRO A 22 8.09 -14.21 -19.91
CA PRO A 22 7.00 -13.92 -18.97
C PRO A 22 5.76 -13.24 -19.60
N VAL A 23 5.77 -13.02 -20.92
CA VAL A 23 4.68 -12.48 -21.75
C VAL A 23 3.32 -13.08 -21.39
N ARG A 24 3.19 -14.40 -21.17
CA ARG A 24 1.88 -15.00 -20.82
C ARG A 24 1.29 -14.46 -19.51
N TYR A 25 2.14 -14.15 -18.52
CA TYR A 25 1.71 -13.60 -17.23
C TYR A 25 1.45 -12.10 -17.32
N VAL A 26 2.22 -11.38 -18.13
CA VAL A 26 1.97 -9.96 -18.44
C VAL A 26 0.65 -9.80 -19.19
N VAL A 27 0.38 -10.65 -20.20
CA VAL A 27 -0.90 -10.68 -20.92
C VAL A 27 -2.04 -11.02 -19.98
N LEU A 28 -1.92 -12.06 -19.15
CA LEU A 28 -2.96 -12.41 -18.18
C LEU A 28 -3.25 -11.26 -17.20
N LEU A 29 -2.21 -10.64 -16.63
CA LEU A 29 -2.34 -9.48 -15.75
C LEU A 29 -3.06 -8.32 -16.47
N ALA A 30 -2.65 -8.00 -17.69
CA ALA A 30 -3.27 -6.95 -18.50
C ALA A 30 -4.72 -7.26 -18.87
N SER A 31 -5.06 -8.52 -19.20
CA SER A 31 -6.43 -8.94 -19.49
C SER A 31 -7.33 -8.87 -18.26
N VAL A 32 -6.87 -9.35 -17.10
CA VAL A 32 -7.60 -9.23 -15.82
C VAL A 32 -7.78 -7.75 -15.47
N ALA A 33 -6.72 -6.94 -15.60
CA ALA A 33 -6.77 -5.51 -15.33
C ALA A 33 -7.78 -4.79 -16.22
N ALA A 34 -7.74 -5.04 -17.54
CA ALA A 34 -8.66 -4.42 -18.50
C ALA A 34 -10.12 -4.81 -18.26
N VAL A 35 -10.40 -6.10 -18.02
CA VAL A 35 -11.78 -6.57 -17.77
C VAL A 35 -12.34 -5.97 -16.48
N ALA A 36 -11.60 -6.04 -15.37
CA ALA A 36 -12.07 -5.48 -14.10
C ALA A 36 -12.19 -3.95 -14.14
N TYR A 37 -11.29 -3.25 -14.84
CA TYR A 37 -11.38 -1.80 -15.05
C TYR A 37 -12.61 -1.40 -15.87
N LEU A 38 -12.94 -2.15 -16.93
CA LEU A 38 -14.14 -1.91 -17.75
C LEU A 38 -15.43 -2.18 -16.96
N ILE A 39 -15.43 -3.17 -16.05
CA ILE A 39 -16.53 -3.42 -15.12
C ILE A 39 -16.69 -2.24 -14.14
N ASP A 40 -15.60 -1.73 -13.56
CA ASP A 40 -15.66 -0.55 -12.68
C ASP A 40 -16.17 0.70 -13.41
N LEU A 41 -15.60 1.02 -14.57
CA LEU A 41 -16.03 2.17 -15.36
C LEU A 41 -17.50 2.05 -15.78
N GLY A 42 -17.92 0.87 -16.26
CA GLY A 42 -19.31 0.61 -16.66
C GLY A 42 -20.30 0.70 -15.50
N THR A 43 -19.96 0.13 -14.35
CA THR A 43 -20.82 0.19 -13.15
C THR A 43 -20.90 1.59 -12.57
N LYS A 44 -19.81 2.37 -12.55
CA LYS A 44 -19.83 3.79 -12.14
C LYS A 44 -20.63 4.67 -13.09
N ILE A 45 -20.58 4.43 -14.40
CA ILE A 45 -21.43 5.13 -15.38
C ILE A 45 -22.90 4.80 -15.13
N ALA A 46 -23.24 3.51 -14.98
CA ALA A 46 -24.61 3.08 -14.70
C ALA A 46 -25.14 3.63 -13.36
N ALA A 47 -24.33 3.60 -12.30
CA ALA A 47 -24.67 4.15 -11.00
C ALA A 47 -24.91 5.66 -11.07
N THR A 48 -24.02 6.41 -11.74
CA THR A 48 -24.21 7.87 -11.92
C THR A 48 -25.51 8.15 -12.68
N ALA A 49 -25.82 7.39 -13.73
CA ALA A 49 -27.00 7.61 -14.56
C ALA A 49 -28.34 7.18 -13.90
N ALA A 50 -28.31 6.25 -12.95
CA ALA A 50 -29.52 5.62 -12.39
C ALA A 50 -29.79 5.97 -10.91
N LEU A 51 -28.84 6.59 -10.20
CA LEU A 51 -28.93 6.83 -8.74
C LEU A 51 -28.65 8.31 -8.37
N GLU A 52 -28.35 9.19 -9.33
CA GLU A 52 -28.10 10.61 -9.05
C GLU A 52 -29.40 11.35 -8.70
N GLY A 53 -29.54 11.74 -7.43
CA GLY A 53 -30.74 12.43 -6.92
C GLY A 53 -31.85 11.50 -6.43
N GLU A 54 -31.67 10.19 -6.53
CA GLU A 54 -32.66 9.17 -6.16
C GLU A 54 -32.47 8.63 -4.72
N GLU A 55 -33.52 8.05 -4.14
CA GLU A 55 -33.42 7.38 -2.83
C GLU A 55 -32.65 6.04 -2.90
N PRO A 56 -32.00 5.59 -1.81
CA PRO A 56 -31.28 4.32 -1.76
C PRO A 56 -32.13 3.09 -2.14
N VAL A 57 -31.80 2.46 -3.27
CA VAL A 57 -32.50 1.30 -3.82
C VAL A 57 -32.12 0.04 -3.04
N ARG A 58 -33.10 -0.65 -2.47
CA ARG A 58 -32.89 -1.84 -1.62
C ARG A 58 -32.81 -3.12 -2.46
N ILE A 59 -31.78 -3.92 -2.23
CA ILE A 59 -31.54 -5.22 -2.89
C ILE A 59 -31.32 -6.30 -1.81
N LEU A 60 -31.61 -7.57 -2.14
CA LEU A 60 -31.49 -8.71 -1.23
C LEU A 60 -32.21 -8.49 0.12
N GLY A 61 -33.44 -7.96 0.08
CA GLY A 61 -34.23 -7.70 1.28
C GLY A 61 -33.69 -6.58 2.19
N GLY A 62 -32.76 -5.75 1.71
CA GLY A 62 -32.12 -4.70 2.51
C GLY A 62 -30.73 -5.07 3.05
N ILE A 63 -30.16 -6.21 2.66
CA ILE A 63 -28.75 -6.54 2.96
C ILE A 63 -27.81 -5.65 2.13
N VAL A 64 -28.23 -5.26 0.92
CA VAL A 64 -27.47 -4.42 -0.02
C VAL A 64 -28.32 -3.22 -0.41
N HIS A 65 -27.71 -2.04 -0.48
CA HIS A 65 -28.33 -0.81 -0.97
C HIS A 65 -27.47 -0.24 -2.12
N LEU A 66 -28.14 0.22 -3.18
CA LEU A 66 -27.51 1.04 -4.22
C LEU A 66 -27.87 2.50 -3.99
N GLN A 67 -26.87 3.37 -3.89
CA GLN A 67 -27.04 4.81 -3.67
C GLN A 67 -25.80 5.55 -4.13
N LEU A 68 -25.93 6.71 -4.77
CA LEU A 68 -24.77 7.43 -5.28
C LEU A 68 -24.04 8.21 -4.16
N VAL A 69 -22.78 7.87 -3.90
CA VAL A 69 -21.88 8.63 -3.02
C VAL A 69 -20.70 9.14 -3.83
N ARG A 70 -20.54 10.46 -3.86
CA ARG A 70 -19.37 11.13 -4.46
C ARG A 70 -18.32 11.30 -3.35
N ASN A 71 -17.34 10.40 -3.31
CA ASN A 71 -16.39 10.29 -2.21
C ASN A 71 -15.06 11.04 -2.49
N PRO A 72 -14.80 12.18 -1.85
CA PRO A 72 -13.49 12.85 -1.94
C PRO A 72 -12.38 12.12 -1.17
N TYR A 73 -12.67 11.48 -0.03
CA TYR A 73 -11.66 11.00 0.93
C TYR A 73 -11.73 9.48 1.13
N ALA A 74 -10.99 8.75 0.30
CA ALA A 74 -11.12 7.29 0.15
C ALA A 74 -10.54 6.42 1.29
N ALA A 75 -10.55 6.88 2.54
CA ALA A 75 -10.32 6.04 3.72
C ALA A 75 -10.97 6.63 4.98
N PHE A 76 -12.05 6.00 5.44
CA PHE A 76 -12.66 6.18 6.77
C PHE A 76 -13.00 7.63 7.18
N GLY A 77 -13.23 8.53 6.22
CA GLY A 77 -13.56 9.93 6.51
C GLY A 77 -12.39 10.77 7.04
N MET A 78 -11.15 10.29 6.95
CA MET A 78 -9.96 11.05 7.30
C MET A 78 -9.48 11.89 6.11
N ASP A 79 -9.26 13.19 6.32
CA ASP A 79 -8.55 14.04 5.36
C ASP A 79 -7.04 13.83 5.51
N PHE A 80 -6.40 13.38 4.42
CA PHE A 80 -4.96 13.13 4.36
C PHE A 80 -4.15 14.36 3.91
N GLY A 81 -4.77 15.55 3.81
CA GLY A 81 -4.15 16.76 3.27
C GLY A 81 -4.51 17.01 1.80
N GLY A 82 -5.67 16.53 1.36
CA GLY A 82 -6.20 16.72 0.02
C GLY A 82 -6.23 15.46 -0.87
N THR A 83 -7.19 15.45 -1.79
CA THR A 83 -7.53 14.32 -2.67
C THR A 83 -6.42 13.95 -3.66
N TRP A 84 -5.52 14.89 -3.97
CA TRP A 84 -4.35 14.71 -4.82
C TRP A 84 -3.34 13.69 -4.28
N ILE A 85 -3.18 13.56 -2.96
CA ILE A 85 -2.27 12.58 -2.34
C ILE A 85 -2.73 11.16 -2.67
N LEU A 86 -4.03 10.90 -2.60
CA LEU A 86 -4.61 9.60 -2.93
C LEU A 86 -4.43 9.27 -4.42
N ALA A 87 -4.46 10.27 -5.31
CA ALA A 87 -4.14 10.09 -6.71
C ALA A 87 -2.65 9.77 -6.95
N LEU A 88 -1.73 10.41 -6.22
CA LEU A 88 -0.30 10.07 -6.27
C LEU A 88 -0.01 8.67 -5.74
N VAL A 89 -0.66 8.23 -4.65
CA VAL A 89 -0.53 6.87 -4.12
C VAL A 89 -1.02 5.84 -5.16
N ALA A 90 -2.16 6.09 -5.80
CA ALA A 90 -2.65 5.22 -6.88
C ALA A 90 -1.68 5.17 -8.07
N LEU A 91 -1.11 6.30 -8.48
CA LEU A 91 -0.11 6.38 -9.54
C LEU A 91 1.18 5.61 -9.17
N ALA A 92 1.64 5.70 -7.92
CA ALA A 92 2.79 4.95 -7.42
C ALA A 92 2.53 3.43 -7.44
N VAL A 93 1.34 2.98 -7.01
CA VAL A 93 0.92 1.57 -7.08
C VAL A 93 0.90 1.08 -8.54
N VAL A 94 0.32 1.84 -9.46
CA VAL A 94 0.34 1.54 -10.90
C VAL A 94 1.77 1.39 -11.43
N ALA A 95 2.65 2.34 -11.12
CA ALA A 95 4.05 2.31 -11.54
C ALA A 95 4.81 1.08 -11.00
N VAL A 96 4.65 0.76 -9.72
CA VAL A 96 5.25 -0.42 -9.08
C VAL A 96 4.76 -1.72 -9.75
N ILE A 97 3.46 -1.85 -10.01
CA ILE A 97 2.91 -3.05 -10.67
C ILE A 97 3.45 -3.18 -12.10
N LEU A 98 3.50 -2.10 -12.88
CA LEU A 98 4.02 -2.12 -14.26
C LEU A 98 5.52 -2.42 -14.34
N TRP A 99 6.31 -1.98 -13.35
CA TRP A 99 7.71 -2.38 -13.20
C TRP A 99 7.84 -3.87 -12.84
N PHE A 100 7.03 -4.34 -11.90
CA PHE A 100 7.10 -5.70 -11.37
C PHE A 100 6.55 -6.76 -12.33
N ALA A 101 5.58 -6.42 -13.18
CA ALA A 101 4.89 -7.35 -14.09
C ALA A 101 5.84 -8.17 -14.99
N ARG A 102 7.02 -7.63 -15.34
CA ARG A 102 8.03 -8.34 -16.15
C ARG A 102 8.76 -9.45 -15.41
N LYS A 103 8.72 -9.46 -14.07
CA LYS A 103 9.33 -10.49 -13.20
C LYS A 103 8.37 -11.67 -12.93
N LEU A 104 7.11 -11.54 -13.34
CA LEU A 104 6.03 -12.44 -12.93
C LEU A 104 6.05 -13.78 -13.66
N ARG A 105 5.95 -14.86 -12.87
CA ARG A 105 5.88 -16.25 -13.35
C ARG A 105 4.83 -17.10 -12.61
N SER A 106 4.01 -16.49 -11.76
CA SER A 106 2.90 -17.14 -11.06
C SER A 106 1.54 -16.63 -11.54
N THR A 107 0.65 -17.56 -11.91
CA THR A 107 -0.72 -17.26 -12.39
C THR A 107 -1.55 -16.54 -11.33
N GLY A 108 -1.45 -16.98 -10.06
CA GLY A 108 -2.19 -16.37 -8.96
C GLY A 108 -1.77 -14.91 -8.71
N TRP A 109 -0.46 -14.64 -8.78
CA TRP A 109 0.07 -13.28 -8.69
C TRP A 109 -0.31 -12.41 -9.90
N ALA A 110 -0.38 -12.98 -11.10
CA ALA A 110 -0.84 -12.26 -12.29
C ALA A 110 -2.30 -11.82 -12.17
N ILE A 111 -3.17 -12.68 -11.63
CA ILE A 111 -4.57 -12.34 -11.35
C ILE A 111 -4.65 -11.30 -10.22
N GLY A 112 -3.97 -11.53 -9.10
CA GLY A 112 -3.99 -10.62 -7.94
C GLY A 112 -3.51 -9.22 -8.28
N LEU A 113 -2.34 -9.09 -8.93
CA LEU A 113 -1.81 -7.80 -9.37
C LEU A 113 -2.65 -7.18 -10.49
N GLY A 114 -3.29 -7.97 -11.33
CA GLY A 114 -4.23 -7.48 -12.35
C GLY A 114 -5.47 -6.83 -11.73
N LEU A 115 -6.03 -7.44 -10.68
CA LEU A 115 -7.16 -6.88 -9.93
C LEU A 115 -6.79 -5.60 -9.17
N VAL A 116 -5.63 -5.59 -8.49
CA VAL A 116 -5.14 -4.37 -7.81
C VAL A 116 -4.87 -3.25 -8.83
N LEU A 117 -4.29 -3.57 -10.00
CA LEU A 117 -4.06 -2.61 -11.07
C LEU A 117 -5.37 -2.05 -11.64
N ALA A 118 -6.39 -2.89 -11.85
CA ALA A 118 -7.71 -2.46 -12.28
C ALA A 118 -8.32 -1.43 -11.33
N GLY A 119 -8.35 -1.75 -10.03
CA GLY A 119 -8.97 -0.86 -9.05
C GLY A 119 -8.19 0.43 -8.81
N ALA A 120 -6.85 0.34 -8.82
CA ALA A 120 -5.99 1.52 -8.75
C ALA A 120 -6.23 2.46 -9.95
N LEU A 121 -6.36 1.90 -11.17
CA LEU A 121 -6.70 2.68 -12.37
C LEU A 121 -8.13 3.23 -12.33
N GLY A 122 -9.13 2.45 -11.90
CA GLY A 122 -10.53 2.88 -11.81
C GLY A 122 -10.71 4.10 -10.90
N ASN A 123 -10.16 4.03 -9.68
CA ASN A 123 -10.21 5.14 -8.74
C ASN A 123 -9.28 6.32 -9.12
N LEU A 124 -8.18 6.07 -9.86
CA LEU A 124 -7.36 7.14 -10.42
C LEU A 124 -8.07 7.88 -11.56
N THR A 125 -8.75 7.17 -12.46
CA THR A 125 -9.56 7.75 -13.54
C THR A 125 -10.61 8.71 -12.98
N ASP A 126 -11.35 8.32 -11.94
CA ASP A 126 -12.31 9.21 -11.29
C ASP A 126 -11.64 10.49 -10.76
N ARG A 127 -10.52 10.37 -10.04
CA ARG A 127 -9.77 11.52 -9.49
C ARG A 127 -9.17 12.44 -10.55
N VAL A 128 -8.80 11.90 -11.71
CA VAL A 128 -8.19 12.66 -12.82
C VAL A 128 -9.25 13.37 -13.67
N PHE A 129 -10.41 12.75 -13.91
CA PHE A 129 -11.38 13.24 -14.89
C PHE A 129 -12.68 13.81 -14.31
N ARG A 130 -12.98 13.62 -13.01
CA ARG A 130 -14.16 14.22 -12.37
C ARG A 130 -13.86 15.56 -11.72
N ALA A 131 -14.88 16.40 -11.64
CA ALA A 131 -14.86 17.68 -10.93
C ALA A 131 -14.52 17.50 -9.43
N PRO A 132 -13.90 18.49 -8.76
CA PRO A 132 -13.75 19.90 -9.17
C PRO A 132 -12.57 20.21 -10.12
N ALA A 133 -11.50 19.42 -10.11
CA ALA A 133 -10.33 19.63 -10.96
C ALA A 133 -9.56 18.31 -11.17
N PRO A 134 -8.70 18.21 -12.19
CA PRO A 134 -7.83 17.05 -12.37
C PRO A 134 -6.96 16.79 -11.14
N MET A 135 -6.78 15.51 -10.80
CA MET A 135 -6.17 15.00 -9.57
C MET A 135 -6.92 15.38 -8.27
N HIS A 136 -8.02 16.13 -8.36
CA HIS A 136 -8.83 16.53 -7.21
C HIS A 136 -10.24 15.92 -7.20
N GLY A 137 -10.61 15.18 -8.25
CA GLY A 137 -11.93 14.59 -8.41
C GLY A 137 -12.30 13.59 -7.31
N HIS A 138 -13.60 13.49 -7.05
CA HIS A 138 -14.16 12.46 -6.16
C HIS A 138 -14.27 11.11 -6.87
N VAL A 139 -14.17 10.02 -6.11
CA VAL A 139 -14.49 8.66 -6.57
C VAL A 139 -16.01 8.47 -6.55
N VAL A 140 -16.56 7.68 -7.47
CA VAL A 140 -17.98 7.29 -7.43
C VAL A 140 -18.14 5.95 -6.72
N ASP A 141 -18.70 6.01 -5.51
CA ASP A 141 -19.06 4.86 -4.71
C ASP A 141 -20.57 4.65 -4.79
N PHE A 142 -21.01 3.40 -4.85
CA PHE A 142 -22.43 3.10 -5.12
C PHE A 142 -23.02 1.91 -4.36
N LEU A 143 -22.19 1.08 -3.72
CA LEU A 143 -22.62 -0.15 -3.05
C LEU A 143 -22.48 -0.01 -1.54
N SER A 144 -23.60 -0.06 -0.81
CA SER A 144 -23.65 -0.06 0.65
C SER A 144 -24.18 -1.39 1.17
N VAL A 145 -23.62 -1.90 2.28
CA VAL A 145 -23.94 -3.23 2.83
C VAL A 145 -24.39 -3.16 4.29
N PHE A 146 -25.30 -4.05 4.66
CA PHE A 146 -25.97 -4.16 5.97
C PHE A 146 -26.85 -2.97 6.38
N GLY A 147 -26.81 -1.86 5.64
CA GLY A 147 -27.69 -0.70 5.76
C GLY A 147 -27.41 0.33 4.67
N PRO A 148 -28.26 1.37 4.56
CA PRO A 148 -27.98 2.51 3.69
C PRO A 148 -26.92 3.43 4.31
N ASP A 149 -26.48 4.40 3.52
CA ASP A 149 -25.65 5.57 3.89
C ASP A 149 -24.29 5.21 4.49
N GLY A 150 -23.77 4.02 4.17
CA GLY A 150 -22.51 3.50 4.70
C GLY A 150 -22.54 3.23 6.21
N ARG A 151 -23.74 3.11 6.82
CA ARG A 151 -23.94 3.07 8.28
C ARG A 151 -23.10 2.03 9.02
N TYR A 152 -22.89 0.86 8.42
CA TYR A 152 -22.17 -0.27 9.04
C TYR A 152 -20.84 -0.57 8.36
N PHE A 153 -20.71 -0.21 7.08
CA PHE A 153 -19.50 -0.36 6.29
C PHE A 153 -19.49 0.77 5.25
N PRO A 154 -18.35 1.44 4.98
CA PRO A 154 -18.28 2.52 4.00
C PRO A 154 -18.87 2.12 2.65
N VAL A 155 -19.57 3.04 1.98
CA VAL A 155 -20.02 2.81 0.60
C VAL A 155 -18.80 2.64 -0.30
N PHE A 156 -18.82 1.65 -1.19
CA PHE A 156 -17.68 1.27 -2.02
C PHE A 156 -18.10 0.99 -3.47
N ASN A 157 -17.12 0.68 -4.32
CA ASN A 157 -17.32 0.40 -5.74
C ASN A 157 -16.63 -0.92 -6.19
N ALA A 158 -16.66 -1.19 -7.50
CA ALA A 158 -16.06 -2.38 -8.08
C ALA A 158 -14.52 -2.31 -8.11
N ALA A 159 -13.92 -1.13 -8.26
CA ALA A 159 -12.49 -0.88 -8.11
C ALA A 159 -11.98 -1.29 -6.71
N ASP A 160 -12.67 -0.87 -5.65
CA ASP A 160 -12.32 -1.20 -4.27
C ASP A 160 -12.42 -2.71 -4.03
N SER A 161 -13.50 -3.31 -4.52
CA SER A 161 -13.71 -4.77 -4.50
C SER A 161 -12.56 -5.52 -5.19
N ALA A 162 -12.10 -5.02 -6.34
CA ALA A 162 -10.96 -5.59 -7.07
C ALA A 162 -9.65 -5.43 -6.29
N ILE A 163 -9.38 -4.28 -5.67
CA ILE A 163 -8.22 -4.08 -4.79
C ILE A 163 -8.26 -5.06 -3.61
N THR A 164 -9.38 -5.17 -2.90
CA THR A 164 -9.53 -6.06 -1.74
C THR A 164 -9.34 -7.53 -2.12
N VAL A 165 -10.03 -8.01 -3.18
CA VAL A 165 -9.90 -9.41 -3.63
C VAL A 165 -8.49 -9.70 -4.14
N GLY A 166 -7.88 -8.78 -4.90
CA GLY A 166 -6.52 -8.91 -5.40
C GLY A 166 -5.47 -8.96 -4.28
N ALA A 167 -5.60 -8.07 -3.28
CA ALA A 167 -4.73 -8.04 -2.11
C ALA A 167 -4.88 -9.30 -1.24
N VAL A 168 -6.12 -9.73 -0.94
CA VAL A 168 -6.38 -10.98 -0.21
C VAL A 168 -5.78 -12.18 -0.94
N LEU A 169 -5.92 -12.26 -2.27
CA LEU A 169 -5.31 -13.33 -3.07
C LEU A 169 -3.78 -13.32 -2.95
N ILE A 170 -3.12 -12.16 -3.04
CA ILE A 170 -1.66 -12.03 -2.90
C ILE A 170 -1.20 -12.44 -1.48
N VAL A 171 -1.93 -12.03 -0.44
CA VAL A 171 -1.63 -12.40 0.95
C VAL A 171 -1.78 -13.91 1.16
N VAL A 172 -2.88 -14.51 0.68
CA VAL A 172 -3.10 -15.97 0.76
C VAL A 172 -2.01 -16.74 0.00
N LEU A 173 -1.61 -16.30 -1.20
CA LEU A 173 -0.52 -16.92 -1.95
C LEU A 173 0.81 -16.84 -1.18
N SER A 174 1.10 -15.69 -0.57
CA SER A 174 2.32 -15.48 0.23
C SER A 174 2.35 -16.37 1.48
N ILE A 175 1.23 -16.50 2.20
CA ILE A 175 1.09 -17.40 3.36
C ILE A 175 1.22 -18.87 2.95
N LEU A 176 0.71 -19.23 1.76
CA LEU A 176 0.89 -20.57 1.17
C LEU A 176 2.28 -20.79 0.55
N GLY A 177 3.23 -19.88 0.77
CA GLY A 177 4.59 -19.95 0.26
C GLY A 177 4.70 -19.96 -1.26
N ARG A 178 3.71 -19.42 -2.00
CA ARG A 178 3.74 -19.30 -3.46
C ARG A 178 4.29 -17.95 -3.86
N ASP A 179 5.53 -17.92 -4.31
CA ASP A 179 6.20 -16.69 -4.73
C ASP A 179 5.75 -16.24 -6.13
N TYR A 180 6.00 -14.96 -6.42
CA TYR A 180 5.63 -14.30 -7.67
C TYR A 180 6.39 -14.85 -8.89
N ASP A 181 7.56 -15.46 -8.66
CA ASP A 181 8.39 -16.12 -9.67
C ASP A 181 7.96 -17.58 -9.96
N GLY A 182 6.90 -18.05 -9.30
CA GLY A 182 6.34 -19.39 -9.46
C GLY A 182 7.04 -20.46 -8.64
N THR A 183 8.03 -20.11 -7.81
CA THR A 183 8.58 -21.03 -6.82
C THR A 183 7.58 -21.27 -5.68
N ILE A 184 7.80 -22.39 -4.97
CA ILE A 184 7.09 -22.68 -3.72
C ILE A 184 8.17 -22.73 -2.64
N ALA A 185 8.08 -21.83 -1.67
CA ALA A 185 8.86 -21.82 -0.44
C ALA A 185 8.53 -23.08 0.39
N ARG A 186 9.13 -24.21 0.00
CA ARG A 186 9.19 -25.41 0.85
C ARG A 186 9.83 -24.98 2.17
N GLY A 187 9.16 -25.36 3.27
CA GLY A 187 9.37 -24.75 4.58
C GLY A 187 10.84 -24.53 4.90
N ARG A 188 11.17 -23.30 5.32
CA ARG A 188 12.49 -22.95 5.86
C ARG A 188 12.72 -23.82 7.09
N GLY A 189 13.33 -24.98 6.87
CA GLY A 189 13.80 -25.86 7.92
C GLY A 189 14.65 -25.02 8.85
N LYS A 190 14.36 -25.10 10.15
CA LYS A 190 15.07 -24.38 11.20
C LYS A 190 16.48 -24.97 11.29
N HIS A 191 17.37 -24.54 10.40
CA HIS A 191 18.79 -24.87 10.47
C HIS A 191 19.44 -23.90 11.46
N THR A 192 19.22 -24.20 12.74
CA THR A 192 20.24 -23.96 13.75
C THR A 192 21.39 -24.92 13.44
N ALA A 193 22.33 -24.46 12.63
CA ALA A 193 23.74 -24.72 12.84
C ALA A 193 24.20 -23.45 13.60
N ASP A 194 24.34 -23.45 14.92
CA ASP A 194 25.19 -24.33 15.74
C ASP A 194 26.64 -24.11 15.34
N ASP A 195 27.34 -23.39 16.21
CA ASP A 195 28.72 -22.95 16.00
C ASP A 195 29.62 -24.19 16.03
N THR A 196 30.40 -24.39 14.96
CA THR A 196 31.47 -25.40 14.94
C THR A 196 32.71 -24.73 14.37
N GLU A 197 33.45 -24.06 15.26
CA GLU A 197 34.84 -23.71 14.98
C GLU A 197 35.67 -24.99 14.83
N PRO A 198 36.62 -25.06 13.86
CA PRO A 198 37.50 -26.21 13.73
C PRO A 198 38.77 -26.05 14.59
N GLY A 199 38.87 -26.89 15.62
CA GLY A 199 40.11 -27.55 16.06
C GLY A 199 41.28 -26.70 16.56
N GLU A 200 41.51 -26.72 17.88
CA GLU A 200 42.82 -26.45 18.48
C GLU A 200 43.78 -27.62 18.20
N ASP A 201 44.86 -27.38 17.46
CA ASP A 201 46.03 -28.27 17.36
C ASP A 201 47.26 -27.59 18.00
N THR A 202 48.03 -28.35 18.77
CA THR A 202 48.97 -27.83 19.81
C THR A 202 50.37 -27.42 19.29
N GLU A 203 50.93 -26.34 19.85
CA GLU A 203 52.33 -25.87 19.73
C GLU A 203 53.34 -26.83 20.42
N PRO A 204 54.68 -26.81 20.15
CA PRO A 204 55.57 -25.74 20.68
C PRO A 204 56.91 -25.46 19.92
N GLY A 205 57.58 -24.33 20.21
CA GLY A 205 59.05 -24.21 20.03
C GLY A 205 59.70 -22.81 19.83
N ASP A 206 60.19 -22.22 20.93
CA ASP A 206 61.51 -21.55 21.16
C ASP A 206 62.08 -20.38 20.31
N ASP A 207 62.58 -19.37 21.06
CA ASP A 207 63.66 -18.38 20.79
C ASP A 207 63.45 -17.17 19.80
N THR A 208 64.02 -15.96 19.97
CA THR A 208 64.82 -15.33 21.08
C THR A 208 64.72 -13.77 21.14
N ALA A 209 64.80 -13.20 22.36
CA ALA A 209 65.38 -11.91 22.85
C ALA A 209 65.53 -10.59 22.02
N GLY A 210 65.31 -9.45 22.74
CA GLY A 210 65.94 -8.12 22.54
C GLY A 210 65.06 -7.03 21.89
N ASP A 211 65.14 -5.74 22.22
CA ASP A 211 65.86 -4.97 23.26
C ASP A 211 65.17 -3.58 23.45
N ASP A 212 65.50 -2.85 24.51
CA ASP A 212 64.83 -1.61 24.95
C ASP A 212 65.06 -0.37 24.05
N THR A 213 64.16 0.62 24.14
CA THR A 213 64.59 2.03 24.38
C THR A 213 63.43 2.93 24.81
N ALA A 214 63.68 3.77 25.82
CA ALA A 214 62.73 4.74 26.35
C ALA A 214 62.80 6.10 25.63
N GLY A 215 61.72 6.87 25.74
CA GLY A 215 61.64 8.28 25.31
C GLY A 215 60.52 8.98 26.07
N ASP A 216 60.90 9.77 27.06
CA ASP A 216 60.02 10.59 27.91
C ASP A 216 59.55 11.85 27.14
N ASP A 217 58.40 12.39 27.54
CA ASP A 217 58.19 13.83 27.85
C ASP A 217 56.70 14.20 27.94
N THR A 218 56.36 14.74 29.12
CA THR A 218 55.09 15.34 29.57
C THR A 218 54.58 16.50 28.70
N ASP A 219 53.29 16.85 28.65
CA ASP A 219 52.62 17.70 29.67
C ASP A 219 51.05 17.70 29.60
N ALA A 220 50.42 18.27 30.62
CA ALA A 220 48.99 18.31 30.96
C ALA A 220 48.11 19.25 30.06
N GLY A 221 46.78 19.33 30.19
CA GLY A 221 45.79 18.74 31.12
C GLY A 221 44.37 18.75 30.48
N ALA A 222 43.35 18.01 30.93
CA ALA A 222 42.62 18.12 32.22
C ALA A 222 42.04 19.53 32.49
N ALA A 223 40.76 19.75 32.85
CA ALA A 223 39.56 18.91 32.97
C ALA A 223 38.30 19.84 32.97
N ILE A 224 37.14 19.47 32.40
CA ILE A 224 35.89 18.96 33.05
C ILE A 224 35.10 19.97 33.93
N ALA A 225 33.76 19.89 33.82
CA ALA A 225 32.68 20.48 34.63
C ALA A 225 32.30 21.97 34.37
N GLY A 226 31.03 22.37 34.52
CA GLY A 226 29.89 21.58 35.03
C GLY A 226 28.49 22.18 34.81
N ASP A 227 27.51 21.40 35.27
CA ASP A 227 26.06 21.63 35.30
C ASP A 227 25.63 22.72 36.31
N THR A 228 24.47 23.36 36.10
CA THR A 228 23.37 23.48 37.10
C THR A 228 22.16 24.32 36.64
N ALA A 229 21.01 23.65 36.57
CA ALA A 229 19.66 24.01 37.04
C ALA A 229 19.17 25.49 37.20
N GLY A 230 17.91 25.72 36.81
CA GLY A 230 17.05 26.82 37.29
C GLY A 230 15.68 26.88 36.60
N ASP A 231 14.58 26.73 37.37
CA ASP A 231 13.17 26.83 36.91
C ASP A 231 12.37 27.70 37.93
N PRO A 232 11.05 28.00 37.77
CA PRO A 232 10.52 29.34 37.51
C PRO A 232 9.79 29.94 38.74
N PRO A 233 9.16 31.15 38.69
CA PRO A 233 7.77 31.28 38.19
C PRO A 233 7.39 32.67 37.58
N GLY A 234 6.16 32.86 37.09
CA GLY A 234 5.62 34.20 36.80
C GLY A 234 4.29 34.26 36.05
N ASP A 235 3.22 34.69 36.73
CA ASP A 235 1.85 34.89 36.19
C ASP A 235 1.69 36.30 35.57
N GLY A 236 0.71 36.48 34.66
CA GLY A 236 0.49 37.74 33.93
C GLY A 236 -0.73 37.71 33.00
N GLY A 237 -1.91 38.04 33.54
CA GLY A 237 -3.19 38.00 32.84
C GLY A 237 -3.46 39.12 31.80
N PRO A 238 -4.66 39.14 31.19
CA PRO A 238 -4.96 39.95 30.01
C PRO A 238 -5.43 41.38 30.32
N ALA A 239 -4.97 42.34 29.51
CA ALA A 239 -5.66 43.60 29.23
C ALA A 239 -6.33 43.50 27.85
N GLY A 240 -7.46 44.14 27.55
CA GLY A 240 -8.22 45.13 28.31
C GLY A 240 -8.80 46.14 27.31
N GLY A 241 -10.14 46.20 27.17
CA GLY A 241 -10.79 46.98 26.11
C GLY A 241 -12.31 47.02 26.27
N ASP A 242 -12.78 47.82 27.22
CA ASP A 242 -14.19 48.13 27.44
C ASP A 242 -14.65 49.31 26.56
N ALA A 243 -15.86 49.21 26.01
CA ALA A 243 -16.61 50.34 25.46
C ALA A 243 -18.13 50.07 25.53
N THR A 244 -18.68 50.12 26.76
CA THR A 244 -20.09 50.40 27.08
C THR A 244 -20.84 51.26 26.03
N ARG A 245 -21.95 50.80 25.41
CA ARG A 245 -23.38 50.80 25.87
C ARG A 245 -24.21 51.99 25.24
N PRO A 246 -25.55 52.15 25.43
CA PRO A 246 -26.57 51.67 24.48
C PRO A 246 -27.66 52.70 24.01
N GLY A 247 -28.54 52.27 23.08
CA GLY A 247 -29.87 52.87 22.81
C GLY A 247 -30.33 52.67 21.36
N ARG A 248 -31.62 52.64 20.99
CA ARG A 248 -32.89 52.59 21.74
C ARG A 248 -33.99 51.99 20.81
N ALA A 249 -35.06 51.43 21.39
CA ALA A 249 -36.15 50.72 20.72
C ALA A 249 -37.02 51.55 19.74
N ALA A 250 -37.70 50.84 18.85
CA ALA A 250 -39.10 51.11 18.48
C ALA A 250 -39.83 49.78 18.18
N ARG A 251 -40.96 49.53 18.86
CA ARG A 251 -42.01 48.60 18.39
C ARG A 251 -43.00 49.40 17.55
N THR A 252 -43.66 48.76 16.61
CA THR A 252 -45.10 48.95 16.37
C THR A 252 -45.67 47.64 15.88
N ASP A 253 -46.61 47.10 16.65
CA ASP A 253 -47.54 46.07 16.22
C ASP A 253 -48.60 46.72 15.31
N THR A 254 -49.07 45.99 14.29
CA THR A 254 -50.34 46.33 13.63
C THR A 254 -51.05 45.03 13.24
N GLU A 255 -52.23 44.84 13.81
CA GLU A 255 -53.23 43.84 13.41
C GLU A 255 -54.01 44.33 12.17
N ASP A 256 -55.13 43.68 11.86
CA ASP A 256 -56.00 43.82 10.68
C ASP A 256 -55.42 43.17 9.38
N ASP A 257 -56.17 42.39 8.59
CA ASP A 257 -57.64 42.25 8.51
C ASP A 257 -58.07 40.84 8.01
N ALA A 258 -59.29 40.45 8.42
CA ALA A 258 -60.23 39.45 7.84
C ALA A 258 -59.79 37.98 7.59
#